data_AF-A0A1H8KG28-F1
#
_entry.id   AF-A0A1H8KG28-F1
#
_cell.length_a   1.000
_cell.length_b   1.000
_cell.length_c   1.000
_cell.angle_alpha   90.00
_cell.angle_beta   90.00
_cell.angle_gamma   90.00
#
_symmetry.space_group_name_H-M   'P 1'
#
loop_
_entity.id
_entity.type
_entity.pdbx_description
1 polymer ?
#
loop_
_entity_poly.entity_id
_entity_poly.type
_entity_poly.pdbx_seq_one_letter_code
_entity_poly.pdbx_strand_id
1 'polypeptide(L)'
;MRGQNEIVPSPITPLPLEARIQTVRDFLAEELEDNTKRAYTDDIRAWVKFCDARGYSAFPVDDVTIAEYVMHLVDDGKALKTIQRRVNGLRGAMKAAGQPLPDETLEAARRALKVARKRIMREPGTRGRGKAPAFTVSELRAISDACPDKLKGIRDRALVLLGFAIAARRSELAALRLDDITETDEGLVVHIRWSKVGEERWPKVLYGQNLATCPVRAWKAWVAAASITDGPAFRRVDRHSRVLGGLTPEGVGDAVTEAARRAGLEDRTAHGLRAGMATEARRAKHDAVA
;
A
#
# COMPACT_ATOMS: atom_id res chain seq x y z
N MET A 1 14.11 -21.62 -65.16
CA MET A 1 13.95 -22.39 -63.91
C MET A 1 14.31 -21.48 -62.74
N ARG A 2 13.32 -21.06 -61.94
CA ARG A 2 13.51 -20.22 -60.74
C ARG A 2 13.69 -21.16 -59.54
N GLY A 3 14.85 -21.09 -58.88
CA GLY A 3 15.06 -21.71 -57.57
C GLY A 3 14.63 -20.74 -56.48
N GLN A 4 13.57 -21.08 -55.74
CA GLN A 4 13.13 -20.34 -54.56
C GLN A 4 14.08 -20.68 -53.40
N ASN A 5 14.69 -19.64 -52.82
CA ASN A 5 15.50 -19.76 -51.61
C ASN A 5 14.56 -19.48 -50.42
N GLU A 6 14.09 -20.55 -49.77
CA GLU A 6 13.25 -20.48 -48.58
C GLU A 6 14.10 -19.99 -47.40
N ILE A 7 13.89 -18.75 -46.97
CA ILE A 7 14.50 -18.20 -45.75
C ILE A 7 13.71 -18.77 -44.57
N VAL A 8 14.24 -19.82 -43.94
CA VAL A 8 13.74 -20.30 -42.66
C VAL A 8 14.17 -19.30 -41.57
N PRO A 9 13.25 -18.67 -40.81
CA PRO A 9 13.64 -17.74 -39.75
C PRO A 9 14.34 -18.51 -38.63
N SER A 10 15.55 -18.06 -38.29
CA SER A 10 16.33 -18.58 -37.16
C SER A 10 15.57 -18.35 -35.83
N PRO A 11 15.52 -19.32 -34.90
CA PRO A 11 14.83 -19.14 -33.63
C PRO A 11 15.53 -18.04 -32.83
N ILE A 12 14.82 -16.93 -32.62
CA ILE A 12 15.28 -15.83 -31.76
C ILE A 12 15.42 -16.41 -30.35
N THR A 13 16.65 -16.62 -29.91
CA THR A 13 16.92 -17.08 -28.54
C THR A 13 16.54 -15.93 -27.60
N PRO A 14 15.58 -16.11 -26.69
CA PRO A 14 15.15 -15.03 -25.81
C PRO A 14 16.32 -14.60 -24.92
N LEU A 15 16.47 -13.28 -24.75
CA LEU A 15 17.46 -12.69 -23.86
C LEU A 15 17.34 -13.28 -22.43
N PRO A 16 18.44 -13.36 -21.68
CA PRO A 16 18.40 -13.74 -20.26
C PRO A 16 17.37 -12.93 -19.48
N LEU A 17 16.69 -13.59 -18.54
CA LEU A 17 15.63 -13.04 -17.69
C LEU A 17 15.97 -11.65 -17.13
N GLU A 18 17.19 -11.51 -16.62
CA GLU A 18 17.69 -10.27 -16.01
C GLU A 18 17.77 -9.14 -17.03
N ALA A 19 18.18 -9.41 -18.27
CA ALA A 19 18.26 -8.42 -19.34
C ALA A 19 16.87 -7.98 -19.80
N ARG A 20 15.89 -8.90 -19.90
CA ARG A 20 14.50 -8.56 -20.26
C ARG A 20 13.81 -7.75 -19.16
N ILE A 21 14.01 -8.14 -17.90
CA ILE A 21 13.54 -7.36 -16.76
C ILE A 21 14.22 -6.00 -16.73
N GLN A 22 15.52 -5.91 -17.08
CA GLN A 22 16.25 -4.65 -17.12
C GLN A 22 15.72 -3.74 -18.23
N THR A 23 15.47 -4.22 -19.44
CA THR A 23 14.84 -3.44 -20.52
C THR A 23 13.49 -2.86 -20.08
N VAL A 24 12.68 -3.65 -19.39
CA VAL A 24 11.39 -3.17 -18.87
C VAL A 24 11.58 -2.19 -17.71
N ARG A 25 12.58 -2.37 -16.85
CA ARG A 25 12.92 -1.43 -15.77
C ARG A 25 13.46 -0.10 -16.30
N ASP A 26 14.35 -0.15 -17.29
CA ASP A 26 14.96 1.03 -17.92
C ASP A 26 13.87 1.87 -18.57
N PHE A 27 12.91 1.22 -19.24
CA PHE A 27 11.74 1.91 -19.76
C PHE A 27 10.87 2.50 -18.63
N LEU A 28 10.53 1.71 -17.60
CA LEU A 28 9.69 2.16 -16.50
C LEU A 28 10.34 3.29 -15.67
N ALA A 29 11.67 3.40 -15.67
CA ALA A 29 12.44 4.41 -14.96
C ALA A 29 12.23 5.84 -15.48
N GLU A 30 11.89 6.03 -16.75
CA GLU A 30 11.89 7.35 -17.38
C GLU A 30 10.60 8.18 -17.14
N GLU A 31 9.42 7.55 -16.88
CA GLU A 31 8.13 8.29 -16.92
C GLU A 31 7.19 8.20 -15.69
N LEU A 32 7.49 7.40 -14.66
CA LEU A 32 6.50 7.09 -13.60
C LEU A 32 6.94 7.47 -12.17
N GLU A 33 5.97 7.67 -11.26
CA GLU A 33 6.24 7.84 -9.83
C GLU A 33 6.77 6.55 -9.17
N ASP A 34 7.66 6.68 -8.18
CA ASP A 34 8.41 5.57 -7.55
C ASP A 34 7.55 4.40 -7.06
N ASN A 35 6.36 4.66 -6.53
CA ASN A 35 5.46 3.60 -6.04
C ASN A 35 4.77 2.84 -7.19
N THR A 36 4.46 3.52 -8.28
CA THR A 36 3.86 2.92 -9.49
C THR A 36 4.89 2.09 -10.23
N LYS A 37 6.15 2.58 -10.31
CA LYS A 37 7.31 1.83 -10.83
C LYS A 37 7.53 0.52 -10.09
N ARG A 38 7.52 0.55 -8.75
CA ARG A 38 7.68 -0.65 -7.90
C ARG A 38 6.54 -1.66 -8.15
N ALA A 39 5.30 -1.19 -8.16
CA ALA A 39 4.14 -2.05 -8.38
C ALA A 39 4.18 -2.75 -9.76
N TYR A 40 4.51 -2.02 -10.82
CA TYR A 40 4.67 -2.59 -12.16
C TYR A 40 5.84 -3.57 -12.24
N THR A 41 6.98 -3.22 -11.64
CA THR A 41 8.15 -4.11 -11.57
C THR A 41 7.80 -5.44 -10.92
N ASP A 42 7.06 -5.41 -9.81
CA ASP A 42 6.64 -6.62 -9.11
C ASP A 42 5.63 -7.45 -9.91
N ASP A 43 4.76 -6.81 -10.69
CA ASP A 43 3.75 -7.48 -11.52
C ASP A 43 4.39 -8.12 -12.76
N ILE A 44 5.34 -7.44 -13.40
CA ILE A 44 6.14 -7.99 -14.50
C ILE A 44 7.01 -9.13 -14.02
N ARG A 45 7.72 -8.98 -12.89
CA ARG A 45 8.55 -10.07 -12.35
C ARG A 45 7.72 -11.32 -12.08
N ALA A 46 6.48 -11.16 -11.57
CA ALA A 46 5.57 -12.28 -11.37
C ALA A 46 5.13 -12.95 -12.69
N TRP A 47 4.83 -12.14 -13.72
CA TRP A 47 4.53 -12.62 -15.07
C TRP A 47 5.70 -13.40 -15.68
N VAL A 48 6.90 -12.82 -15.71
CA VAL A 48 8.05 -13.47 -16.34
C VAL A 48 8.42 -14.75 -15.60
N LYS A 49 8.38 -14.75 -14.26
CA LYS A 49 8.58 -15.98 -13.46
C LYS A 49 7.58 -17.08 -13.83
N PHE A 50 6.32 -16.72 -14.08
CA PHE A 50 5.31 -17.68 -14.53
C PHE A 50 5.64 -18.27 -15.91
N CYS A 51 6.05 -17.41 -16.85
CA CYS A 51 6.44 -17.83 -18.20
C CYS A 51 7.68 -18.74 -18.17
N ASP A 52 8.72 -18.36 -17.43
CA ASP A 52 9.96 -19.13 -17.30
C ASP A 52 9.69 -20.52 -16.72
N ALA A 53 8.84 -20.61 -15.68
CA ALA A 53 8.46 -21.88 -15.06
C ALA A 53 7.72 -22.83 -16.02
N ARG A 54 7.18 -22.32 -17.14
CA ARG A 54 6.46 -23.10 -18.16
C ARG A 54 7.18 -23.16 -19.50
N GLY A 55 8.37 -22.57 -19.61
CA GLY A 55 9.10 -22.47 -20.87
C GLY A 55 8.43 -21.57 -21.91
N TYR A 56 7.57 -20.64 -21.49
CA TYR A 56 6.89 -19.71 -22.39
C TYR A 56 7.73 -18.46 -22.65
N SER A 57 7.55 -17.86 -23.83
CA SER A 57 8.05 -16.51 -24.04
C SER A 57 7.18 -15.52 -23.27
N ALA A 58 7.78 -14.76 -22.36
CA ALA A 58 7.06 -13.70 -21.66
C ALA A 58 6.64 -12.52 -22.55
N PHE A 59 7.24 -12.35 -23.74
CA PHE A 59 7.00 -11.23 -24.65
C PHE A 59 7.19 -11.67 -26.11
N PRO A 60 6.35 -11.23 -27.07
CA PRO A 60 5.11 -10.47 -26.84
C PRO A 60 4.11 -11.27 -26.00
N VAL A 61 3.25 -10.57 -25.25
CA VAL A 61 2.21 -11.21 -24.44
C VAL A 61 1.10 -11.66 -25.38
N ASP A 62 0.87 -12.96 -25.48
CA ASP A 62 -0.19 -13.52 -26.30
C ASP A 62 -1.43 -13.91 -25.49
N ASP A 63 -2.53 -14.13 -26.22
CA ASP A 63 -3.86 -14.44 -25.72
C ASP A 63 -3.92 -15.69 -24.84
N VAL A 64 -3.16 -16.72 -25.21
CA VAL A 64 -3.17 -18.02 -24.50
C VAL A 64 -2.40 -17.86 -23.20
N THR A 65 -1.19 -17.33 -23.27
CA THR A 65 -0.31 -17.19 -22.10
C THR A 65 -0.91 -16.28 -21.04
N ILE A 66 -1.58 -15.17 -21.43
CA ILE A 66 -2.25 -14.29 -20.44
C ILE A 66 -3.47 -14.96 -19.80
N ALA A 67 -4.23 -15.76 -20.55
CA ALA A 67 -5.37 -16.50 -20.01
C ALA A 67 -4.90 -17.60 -19.04
N GLU A 68 -3.84 -18.32 -19.39
CA GLU A 68 -3.22 -19.31 -18.52
C GLU A 68 -2.63 -18.69 -17.26
N TYR A 69 -2.00 -17.53 -17.35
CA TYR A 69 -1.48 -16.83 -16.18
C TYR A 69 -2.60 -16.48 -15.19
N VAL A 70 -3.76 -16.05 -15.68
CA VAL A 70 -4.93 -15.82 -14.82
C VAL A 70 -5.35 -17.11 -14.13
N MET A 71 -5.42 -18.24 -14.84
CA MET A 71 -5.78 -19.53 -14.23
C MET A 71 -4.75 -20.02 -13.23
N HIS A 72 -3.46 -19.86 -13.53
CA HIS A 72 -2.38 -20.18 -12.61
C HIS A 72 -2.49 -19.39 -11.30
N LEU A 73 -2.85 -18.11 -11.36
CA LEU A 73 -3.07 -17.32 -10.15
C LEU A 73 -4.30 -17.77 -9.35
N VAL A 74 -5.32 -18.31 -10.02
CA VAL A 74 -6.46 -18.96 -9.35
C VAL A 74 -6.00 -20.23 -8.64
N ASP A 75 -5.25 -21.10 -9.34
CA ASP A 75 -4.72 -22.35 -8.79
C ASP A 75 -3.76 -22.10 -7.61
N ASP A 76 -3.01 -20.99 -7.64
CA ASP A 76 -2.13 -20.51 -6.56
C ASP A 76 -2.90 -19.78 -5.43
N GLY A 77 -4.22 -19.94 -5.38
CA GLY A 77 -5.10 -19.47 -4.31
C GLY A 77 -5.20 -17.95 -4.18
N LYS A 78 -4.87 -17.18 -5.22
CA LYS A 78 -4.91 -15.71 -5.14
C LYS A 78 -6.34 -15.19 -5.14
N ALA A 79 -6.62 -14.24 -4.26
CA ALA A 79 -7.89 -13.52 -4.26
C ALA A 79 -8.12 -12.80 -5.60
N LEU A 80 -9.37 -12.77 -6.08
CA LEU A 80 -9.73 -12.17 -7.38
C LEU A 80 -9.17 -10.75 -7.58
N LYS A 81 -9.16 -9.93 -6.52
CA LYS A 81 -8.61 -8.58 -6.54
C LYS A 81 -7.11 -8.56 -6.83
N THR A 82 -6.36 -9.53 -6.31
CA THR A 82 -4.93 -9.70 -6.58
C THR A 82 -4.70 -10.10 -8.03
N ILE A 83 -5.51 -11.02 -8.56
CA ILE A 83 -5.44 -11.46 -9.96
C ILE A 83 -5.69 -10.28 -10.90
N GLN A 84 -6.77 -9.53 -10.68
CA GLN A 84 -7.09 -8.32 -11.44
C GLN A 84 -5.95 -7.28 -11.36
N ARG A 85 -5.36 -7.09 -10.17
CA ARG A 85 -4.23 -6.19 -9.99
C ARG A 85 -3.02 -6.61 -10.81
N ARG A 86 -2.65 -7.90 -10.80
CA ARG A 86 -1.52 -8.45 -11.57
C ARG A 86 -1.71 -8.25 -13.08
N VAL A 87 -2.90 -8.57 -13.60
CA VAL A 87 -3.24 -8.36 -15.03
C VAL A 87 -3.21 -6.88 -15.41
N ASN A 88 -3.80 -6.01 -14.58
CA ASN A 88 -3.78 -4.57 -14.83
C ASN A 88 -2.38 -3.96 -14.73
N GLY A 89 -1.54 -4.47 -13.82
CA GLY A 89 -0.14 -4.09 -13.69
C GLY A 89 0.67 -4.46 -14.92
N LEU A 90 0.52 -5.68 -15.43
CA LEU A 90 1.13 -6.11 -16.70
C LEU A 90 0.68 -5.20 -17.85
N ARG A 91 -0.63 -4.99 -18.02
CA ARG A 91 -1.17 -4.08 -19.04
C ARG A 91 -0.62 -2.66 -18.91
N GLY A 92 -0.61 -2.12 -17.69
CA GLY A 92 -0.12 -0.78 -17.40
C GLY A 92 1.35 -0.63 -17.72
N ALA A 93 2.16 -1.64 -17.41
CA ALA A 93 3.57 -1.63 -17.70
C ALA A 93 3.89 -1.79 -19.18
N MET A 94 3.15 -2.64 -19.90
CA MET A 94 3.26 -2.78 -21.36
C MET A 94 2.88 -1.49 -22.08
N LYS A 95 1.79 -0.84 -21.63
CA LYS A 95 1.40 0.48 -22.13
C LYS A 95 2.47 1.53 -21.84
N ALA A 96 3.01 1.54 -20.62
CA ALA A 96 4.12 2.43 -20.27
C ALA A 96 5.27 2.18 -21.25
N ALA A 97 5.69 0.93 -21.45
CA ALA A 97 6.73 0.47 -22.38
C ALA A 97 6.54 0.77 -23.89
N GLY A 98 5.55 1.59 -24.26
CA GLY A 98 5.25 1.89 -25.66
C GLY A 98 4.73 0.68 -26.46
N GLN A 99 4.45 -0.44 -25.80
CA GLN A 99 4.00 -1.69 -26.41
C GLN A 99 2.65 -2.10 -25.79
N PRO A 100 1.57 -1.33 -25.99
CA PRO A 100 0.27 -1.68 -25.43
C PRO A 100 -0.17 -3.08 -25.90
N LEU A 101 -0.82 -3.82 -25.00
CA LEU A 101 -1.38 -5.13 -25.33
C LEU A 101 -2.45 -4.99 -26.44
N PRO A 102 -2.46 -5.90 -27.43
CA PRO A 102 -3.51 -5.95 -28.44
C PRO A 102 -4.90 -6.15 -27.83
N ASP A 103 -5.95 -5.73 -28.54
CA ASP A 103 -7.33 -5.80 -28.05
C ASP A 103 -7.78 -7.26 -27.85
N GLU A 104 -7.36 -8.16 -28.72
CA GLU A 104 -7.57 -9.60 -28.62
C GLU A 104 -7.00 -10.20 -27.32
N THR A 105 -5.80 -9.77 -26.94
CA THR A 105 -5.13 -10.18 -25.71
C THR A 105 -5.82 -9.61 -24.47
N LEU A 106 -6.30 -8.37 -24.55
CA LEU A 106 -7.11 -7.76 -23.50
C LEU A 106 -8.46 -8.48 -23.33
N GLU A 107 -9.09 -8.88 -24.43
CA GLU A 107 -10.32 -9.68 -24.41
C GLU A 107 -10.08 -11.09 -23.85
N ALA A 108 -8.98 -11.73 -24.20
CA ALA A 108 -8.58 -13.02 -23.61
C ALA A 108 -8.41 -12.90 -22.08
N ALA A 109 -7.73 -11.85 -21.60
CA ALA A 109 -7.58 -11.58 -20.18
C ALA A 109 -8.93 -11.31 -19.48
N ARG A 110 -9.83 -10.54 -20.10
CA ARG A 110 -11.19 -10.27 -19.59
C ARG A 110 -12.01 -11.56 -19.47
N ARG A 111 -11.99 -12.42 -20.49
CA ARG A 111 -12.65 -13.74 -20.47
C ARG A 111 -12.10 -14.61 -19.35
N ALA A 112 -10.78 -14.69 -19.22
CA ALA A 112 -10.13 -15.45 -18.16
C ALA A 112 -10.50 -14.91 -16.76
N LEU A 113 -10.52 -13.59 -16.55
CA LEU A 113 -10.95 -12.98 -15.28
C LEU A 113 -12.42 -13.29 -14.93
N LYS A 114 -13.30 -13.39 -15.94
CA LYS A 114 -14.70 -13.80 -15.75
C LYS A 114 -14.79 -15.26 -15.29
N VAL A 115 -13.97 -16.14 -15.85
CA VAL A 115 -13.88 -17.56 -15.42
C VAL A 115 -13.29 -17.65 -14.00
N ALA A 116 -12.20 -16.94 -13.73
CA ALA A 116 -11.57 -16.87 -12.41
C ALA A 116 -12.57 -16.43 -11.33
N ARG A 117 -13.37 -15.40 -11.60
CA ARG A 117 -14.43 -14.96 -10.68
C ARG A 117 -15.44 -16.07 -10.38
N LYS A 118 -15.92 -16.78 -11.40
CA LYS A 118 -16.88 -17.89 -11.22
C LYS A 118 -16.27 -19.03 -10.38
N ARG A 119 -15.00 -19.37 -10.62
CA ARG A 119 -14.30 -20.45 -9.90
C ARG A 119 -14.08 -20.08 -8.43
N ILE A 120 -13.54 -18.88 -8.17
CA ILE A 120 -13.32 -18.36 -6.81
C ILE A 120 -14.63 -18.22 -6.03
N MET A 121 -15.73 -17.80 -6.68
CA MET A 121 -17.03 -17.65 -6.00
C MET A 121 -17.72 -18.99 -5.69
N ARG A 122 -17.33 -20.08 -6.35
CA ARG A 122 -17.86 -21.43 -6.09
C ARG A 122 -17.16 -22.13 -4.92
N GLU A 123 -15.98 -21.67 -4.54
CA GLU A 123 -15.23 -22.20 -3.40
C GLU A 123 -15.71 -21.54 -2.10
N PRO A 124 -16.22 -22.32 -1.13
CA PRO A 124 -16.54 -21.81 0.20
C PRO A 124 -15.24 -21.40 0.92
N GLY A 125 -15.12 -20.13 1.32
CA GLY A 125 -14.02 -19.64 2.17
C GLY A 125 -13.06 -18.65 1.50
N THR A 126 -13.07 -18.49 0.18
CA THR A 126 -12.21 -17.56 -0.57
C THR A 126 -12.74 -16.11 -0.60
N ARG A 127 -13.57 -15.73 0.38
CA ARG A 127 -13.87 -14.32 0.65
C ARG A 127 -12.57 -13.71 1.18
N GLY A 128 -11.81 -13.04 0.32
CA GLY A 128 -10.55 -12.39 0.70
C GLY A 128 -10.72 -11.58 1.98
N ARG A 129 -9.64 -11.49 2.80
CA ARG A 129 -9.61 -10.68 4.03
C ARG A 129 -10.35 -9.37 3.74
N GLY A 130 -11.48 -9.16 4.42
CA GLY A 130 -12.42 -8.08 4.13
C GLY A 130 -11.80 -6.69 4.24
N LYS A 131 -12.62 -5.64 4.23
CA LYS A 131 -12.11 -4.30 4.53
C LYS A 131 -11.40 -4.34 5.90
N ALA A 132 -10.22 -3.70 5.99
CA ALA A 132 -9.50 -3.60 7.25
C ALA A 132 -10.44 -3.04 8.32
N PRO A 133 -10.54 -3.69 9.49
CA PRO A 133 -11.40 -3.21 10.57
C PRO A 133 -11.04 -1.77 10.94
N ALA A 134 -12.07 -0.94 11.12
CA ALA A 134 -11.94 0.45 11.51
C ALA A 134 -11.63 0.55 13.02
N PHE A 135 -10.71 1.43 13.41
CA PHE A 135 -10.51 1.72 14.84
C PHE A 135 -11.72 2.45 15.42
N THR A 136 -12.12 2.09 16.63
CA THR A 136 -13.09 2.84 17.43
C THR A 136 -12.40 3.74 18.45
N VAL A 137 -13.12 4.73 19.01
CA VAL A 137 -12.56 5.58 20.09
C VAL A 137 -12.19 4.77 21.33
N SER A 138 -12.94 3.72 21.68
CA SER A 138 -12.61 2.85 22.80
C SER A 138 -11.33 2.05 22.57
N GLU A 139 -11.09 1.58 21.35
CA GLU A 139 -9.85 0.90 20.98
C GLU A 139 -8.64 1.83 20.99
N LEU A 140 -8.79 3.08 20.53
CA LEU A 140 -7.72 4.08 20.64
C LEU A 140 -7.35 4.36 22.10
N ARG A 141 -8.34 4.35 23.00
CA ARG A 141 -8.09 4.47 24.44
C ARG A 141 -7.29 3.27 24.97
N ALA A 142 -7.73 2.05 24.67
CA ALA A 142 -7.01 0.85 25.06
C ALA A 142 -5.56 0.83 24.53
N ILE A 143 -5.34 1.28 23.29
CA ILE A 143 -4.00 1.40 22.70
C ILE A 143 -3.17 2.45 23.45
N SER A 144 -3.76 3.60 23.75
CA SER A 144 -3.06 4.66 24.47
C SER A 144 -2.61 4.20 25.86
N ASP A 145 -3.48 3.48 26.58
CA ASP A 145 -3.22 2.97 27.92
C ASP A 145 -2.19 1.82 27.91
N ALA A 146 -2.18 1.00 26.86
CA ALA A 146 -1.22 -0.09 26.70
C ALA A 146 0.16 0.35 26.16
N CYS A 147 0.30 1.60 25.71
CA CYS A 147 1.59 2.11 25.24
C CYS A 147 2.52 2.39 26.43
N PRO A 148 3.72 1.79 26.47
CA PRO A 148 4.64 2.00 27.59
C PRO A 148 5.20 3.42 27.60
N ASP A 149 5.52 3.95 28.78
CA ASP A 149 6.18 5.24 28.95
C ASP A 149 7.69 5.18 28.66
N LYS A 150 8.02 4.67 27.47
CA LYS A 150 9.35 4.64 26.88
C LYS A 150 9.26 5.25 25.48
N LEU A 151 10.38 5.71 24.91
CA LEU A 151 10.41 6.40 23.60
C LEU A 151 9.57 5.70 22.52
N LYS A 152 9.68 4.38 22.39
CA LYS A 152 8.90 3.60 21.42
C LYS A 152 7.39 3.68 21.70
N GLY A 153 6.95 3.57 22.95
CA GLY A 153 5.53 3.66 23.30
C GLY A 153 4.97 5.08 23.19
N ILE A 154 5.76 6.10 23.56
CA ILE A 154 5.38 7.52 23.36
C ILE A 154 5.18 7.80 21.87
N ARG A 155 6.10 7.33 21.01
CA ARG A 155 5.98 7.42 19.55
C ARG A 155 4.74 6.69 19.06
N ASP A 156 4.55 5.44 19.44
CA ASP A 156 3.46 4.60 18.95
C ASP A 156 2.09 5.20 19.33
N ARG A 157 1.96 5.73 20.55
CA ARG A 157 0.78 6.48 21.02
C ARG A 157 0.51 7.72 20.16
N ALA A 158 1.54 8.55 19.94
CA ALA A 158 1.42 9.74 19.09
C ALA A 158 1.05 9.38 17.64
N LEU A 159 1.67 8.35 17.08
CA LEU A 159 1.47 7.89 15.71
C LEU A 159 0.03 7.42 15.48
N VAL A 160 -0.51 6.62 16.40
CA VAL A 160 -1.89 6.10 16.32
C VAL A 160 -2.91 7.23 16.49
N LEU A 161 -2.78 8.05 17.53
CA LEU A 161 -3.75 9.11 17.83
C LEU A 161 -3.75 10.20 16.76
N LEU A 162 -2.58 10.70 16.35
CA LEU A 162 -2.48 11.71 15.29
C LEU A 162 -2.92 11.12 13.95
N GLY A 163 -2.50 9.88 13.63
CA GLY A 163 -2.89 9.19 12.41
C GLY A 163 -4.39 8.96 12.29
N PHE A 164 -5.07 8.67 13.40
CA PHE A 164 -6.52 8.61 13.46
C PHE A 164 -7.14 10.00 13.25
N ALA A 165 -6.70 11.01 14.01
CA ALA A 165 -7.27 12.35 13.98
C ALA A 165 -7.22 13.01 12.60
N ILE A 166 -6.14 12.75 11.83
CA ILE A 166 -5.99 13.27 10.47
C ILE A 166 -6.46 12.26 9.40
N ALA A 167 -7.09 11.15 9.77
CA ALA A 167 -7.52 10.09 8.85
C ALA A 167 -6.40 9.66 7.87
N ALA A 168 -5.18 9.49 8.39
CA ALA A 168 -3.97 9.32 7.60
C ALA A 168 -3.90 7.96 6.90
N ARG A 169 -3.24 7.94 5.74
CA ARG A 169 -2.65 6.71 5.19
C ARG A 169 -1.28 6.48 5.82
N ARG A 170 -0.83 5.21 5.86
CA ARG A 170 0.51 4.86 6.36
C ARG A 170 1.65 5.62 5.66
N SER A 171 1.53 5.84 4.35
CA SER A 171 2.52 6.57 3.56
C SER A 171 2.50 8.07 3.85
N GLU A 172 1.34 8.63 4.19
CA GLU A 172 1.20 10.04 4.60
C GLU A 172 1.92 10.25 5.94
N LEU A 173 1.74 9.35 6.91
CA LEU A 173 2.46 9.39 8.19
C LEU A 173 3.97 9.22 8.04
N ALA A 174 4.42 8.35 7.14
CA ALA A 174 5.84 8.12 6.88
C ALA A 174 6.52 9.32 6.21
N ALA A 175 5.79 10.07 5.37
CA ALA A 175 6.29 11.23 4.66
C ALA A 175 6.22 12.54 5.48
N LEU A 176 5.43 12.54 6.57
CA LEU A 176 5.21 13.71 7.41
C LEU A 176 6.51 14.21 8.04
N ARG A 177 6.73 15.51 7.97
CA ARG A 177 7.88 16.21 8.56
C ARG A 177 7.44 17.16 9.67
N LEU A 178 8.39 17.60 10.48
CA LEU A 178 8.11 18.55 11.56
C LEU A 178 7.53 19.86 11.01
N ASP A 179 8.06 20.36 9.89
CA ASP A 179 7.61 21.57 9.19
C ASP A 179 6.22 21.44 8.55
N ASP A 180 5.68 20.22 8.47
CA ASP A 180 4.30 19.98 8.04
C ASP A 180 3.27 20.19 9.18
N ILE A 181 3.71 20.39 10.43
CA ILE A 181 2.82 20.44 11.59
C ILE A 181 2.96 21.79 12.30
N THR A 182 1.95 22.63 12.14
CA THR A 182 1.89 23.95 12.80
C THR A 182 1.08 23.87 14.07
N GLU A 183 1.66 24.26 15.21
CA GLU A 183 0.93 24.44 16.46
C GLU A 183 0.09 25.72 16.42
N THR A 184 -1.14 25.65 16.94
CA THR A 184 -2.05 26.78 17.13
C THR A 184 -2.61 26.75 18.55
N ASP A 185 -3.28 27.83 18.96
CA ASP A 185 -3.93 27.91 20.28
C ASP A 185 -4.96 26.78 20.48
N GLU A 186 -5.64 26.36 19.41
CA GLU A 186 -6.67 25.33 19.44
C GLU A 186 -6.13 23.90 19.27
N GLY A 187 -4.88 23.74 18.82
CA GLY A 187 -4.26 22.43 18.60
C GLY A 187 -3.20 22.43 17.51
N LEU A 188 -3.40 21.64 16.45
CA LEU A 188 -2.48 21.49 15.33
C LEU A 188 -3.17 21.71 13.99
N VAL A 189 -2.43 22.23 13.02
CA VAL A 189 -2.76 22.16 11.60
C VAL A 189 -1.70 21.30 10.92
N VAL A 190 -2.13 20.20 10.29
CA VAL A 190 -1.20 19.24 9.68
C VAL A 190 -1.29 19.32 8.17
N HIS A 191 -0.21 19.70 7.49
CA HIS A 191 -0.11 19.73 6.04
C HIS A 191 0.25 18.35 5.48
N ILE A 192 -0.69 17.73 4.76
CA ILE A 192 -0.46 16.46 4.09
C ILE A 192 -0.23 16.73 2.61
N ARG A 193 1.06 16.82 2.26
CA ARG A 193 1.58 17.16 0.92
C ARG A 193 1.28 16.14 -0.17
N TRP A 194 1.20 14.86 0.18
CA TRP A 194 1.08 13.79 -0.82
C TRP A 194 -0.05 12.84 -0.48
N SER A 195 -1.01 12.72 -1.40
CA SER A 195 -2.02 11.67 -1.35
C SER A 195 -2.00 10.87 -2.65
N LYS A 196 -2.42 9.59 -2.59
CA LYS A 196 -2.55 8.72 -3.76
C LYS A 196 -3.46 9.29 -4.88
N VAL A 197 -4.19 10.38 -4.60
CA VAL A 197 -5.14 11.02 -5.51
C VAL A 197 -4.69 12.45 -5.89
N GLY A 198 -3.51 12.89 -5.45
CA GLY A 198 -2.94 14.20 -5.79
C GLY A 198 -3.54 15.40 -5.06
N GLU A 199 -4.44 15.20 -4.08
CA GLU A 199 -5.04 16.28 -3.31
C GLU A 199 -4.26 16.52 -1.99
N GLU A 200 -3.75 17.74 -1.83
CA GLU A 200 -3.20 18.24 -0.56
C GLU A 200 -4.31 18.58 0.43
N ARG A 201 -4.03 18.45 1.73
CA ARG A 201 -5.02 18.79 2.77
C ARG A 201 -4.37 19.31 4.05
N TRP A 202 -5.12 20.14 4.78
CA TRP A 202 -4.74 20.74 6.06
C TRP A 202 -5.73 20.39 7.18
N PRO A 203 -5.86 19.11 7.58
CA PRO A 203 -6.69 18.73 8.71
C PRO A 203 -6.29 19.52 9.98
N LYS A 204 -7.30 20.16 10.59
CA LYS A 204 -7.21 20.75 11.92
C LYS A 204 -7.41 19.65 12.97
N VAL A 205 -6.50 19.57 13.93
CA VAL A 205 -6.52 18.60 15.03
C VAL A 205 -6.66 19.39 16.32
N LEU A 206 -7.84 19.35 16.92
CA LEU A 206 -8.13 20.06 18.17
C LEU A 206 -7.59 19.30 19.38
N TYR A 207 -7.39 20.01 20.49
CA TYR A 207 -7.18 19.36 21.79
C TYR A 207 -8.37 18.43 22.12
N GLY A 208 -8.04 17.19 22.50
CA GLY A 208 -9.03 16.25 23.01
C GLY A 208 -9.38 16.58 24.46
N GLN A 209 -10.63 16.37 24.83
CA GLN A 209 -11.10 16.52 26.22
C GLN A 209 -10.46 15.47 27.15
N ASN A 210 -10.30 14.25 26.66
CA ASN A 210 -9.62 13.19 27.41
C ASN A 210 -8.11 13.31 27.24
N LEU A 211 -7.39 13.44 28.35
CA LEU A 211 -5.93 13.60 28.36
C LEU A 211 -5.20 12.41 27.74
N ALA A 212 -5.65 11.19 28.02
CA ALA A 212 -5.01 9.96 27.55
C ALA A 212 -5.08 9.84 26.02
N THR A 213 -6.21 10.21 25.40
CA THR A 213 -6.43 10.05 23.96
C THR A 213 -6.27 11.35 23.17
N CYS A 214 -5.68 12.40 23.76
CA CYS A 214 -5.53 13.67 23.07
C CYS A 214 -4.39 13.61 22.03
N PRO A 215 -4.69 13.75 20.72
CA PRO A 215 -3.66 13.65 19.67
C PRO A 215 -2.62 14.78 19.76
N VAL A 216 -3.04 16.00 20.11
CA VAL A 216 -2.14 17.15 20.27
C VAL A 216 -1.14 16.92 21.40
N ARG A 217 -1.60 16.47 22.57
CA ARG A 217 -0.73 16.20 23.72
C ARG A 217 0.21 15.02 23.46
N ALA A 218 -0.29 13.96 22.81
CA ALA A 218 0.53 12.82 22.43
C ALA A 218 1.63 13.22 21.44
N TRP A 219 1.30 14.04 20.43
CA TRP A 219 2.26 14.62 19.50
C TRP A 219 3.35 15.43 20.23
N LYS A 220 2.96 16.37 21.09
CA LYS A 220 3.91 17.20 21.84
C LYS A 220 4.82 16.37 22.75
N ALA A 221 4.26 15.35 23.41
CA ALA A 221 5.04 14.42 24.22
C ALA A 221 6.09 13.65 23.39
N TRP A 222 5.74 13.25 22.16
CA TRP A 222 6.69 12.61 21.26
C TRP A 222 7.80 13.55 20.80
N VAL A 223 7.47 14.75 20.32
CA VAL A 223 8.46 15.75 19.87
C VAL A 223 9.46 16.07 20.97
N ALA A 224 8.95 16.29 22.19
CA ALA A 224 9.80 16.57 23.35
C ALA A 224 10.70 15.38 23.71
N ALA A 225 10.13 14.17 23.83
CA ALA A 225 10.89 12.99 24.24
C ALA A 225 11.95 12.60 23.21
N ALA A 226 11.67 12.75 21.91
CA ALA A 226 12.60 12.44 20.84
C ALA A 226 13.51 13.61 20.44
N SER A 227 13.38 14.77 21.09
CA SER A 227 14.13 16.00 20.82
C SER A 227 14.18 16.34 19.32
N ILE A 228 13.01 16.29 18.66
CA ILE A 228 12.90 16.52 17.23
C ILE A 228 12.90 18.03 16.96
N THR A 229 13.92 18.51 16.26
CA THR A 229 14.07 19.93 15.87
C THR A 229 13.86 20.17 14.38
N ASP A 230 13.90 19.13 13.55
CA ASP A 230 13.72 19.19 12.10
C ASP A 230 13.32 17.84 11.49
N GLY A 231 13.18 17.78 10.17
CA GLY A 231 13.17 16.52 9.42
C GLY A 231 11.90 15.67 9.65
N PRO A 232 12.01 14.32 9.57
CA PRO A 232 10.86 13.44 9.69
C PRO A 232 10.15 13.57 11.05
N ALA A 233 8.82 13.73 11.02
CA ALA A 233 7.97 13.87 12.20
C ALA A 233 7.96 12.59 13.05
N PHE A 234 7.95 11.42 12.38
CA PHE A 234 8.03 10.13 13.05
C PHE A 234 9.30 9.38 12.65
N ARG A 235 10.07 9.00 13.67
CA ARG A 235 11.40 8.41 13.54
C ARG A 235 11.44 6.98 14.06
N ARG A 236 12.34 6.17 13.51
CA ARG A 236 12.64 4.83 14.05
C ARG A 236 13.25 4.97 15.45
N VAL A 237 12.95 4.00 16.31
CA VAL A 237 13.51 3.89 17.66
C VAL A 237 14.05 2.47 17.77
N ASP A 238 15.35 2.33 18.07
CA ASP A 238 15.98 1.02 18.22
C ASP A 238 15.71 0.40 19.60
N ARG A 239 16.21 -0.82 19.84
CA ARG A 239 16.06 -1.52 21.13
C ARG A 239 16.81 -0.85 22.29
N HIS A 240 17.74 0.04 21.99
CA HIS A 240 18.53 0.80 22.97
C HIS A 240 17.96 2.21 23.17
N SER A 241 16.72 2.47 22.74
CA SER A 241 16.04 3.75 22.87
C SER A 241 16.75 4.90 22.14
N ARG A 242 17.47 4.61 21.04
CA ARG A 242 18.04 5.65 20.17
C ARG A 242 17.07 6.03 19.07
N VAL A 243 16.91 7.32 18.86
CA VAL A 243 16.13 7.90 17.76
C VAL A 243 17.00 7.88 16.49
N LEU A 244 16.46 7.34 15.40
CA LEU A 244 17.14 7.20 14.10
C LEU A 244 16.44 8.06 13.03
N GLY A 245 16.63 7.73 11.75
CA GLY A 245 15.91 8.37 10.64
C GLY A 245 14.41 8.07 10.60
N GLY A 246 13.73 8.63 9.61
CA GLY A 246 12.27 8.52 9.43
C GLY A 246 11.74 7.08 9.34
N LEU A 247 10.48 6.89 9.73
CA LEU A 247 9.77 5.64 9.50
C LEU A 247 9.50 5.42 8.01
N THR A 248 9.61 4.18 7.54
CA THR A 248 9.08 3.78 6.23
C THR A 248 7.57 3.54 6.32
N PRO A 249 6.83 3.52 5.21
CA PRO A 249 5.41 3.13 5.21
C PRO A 249 5.15 1.78 5.87
N GLU A 250 6.07 0.81 5.71
CA GLU A 250 6.05 -0.49 6.36
C GLU A 250 6.26 -0.35 7.87
N GLY A 251 7.28 0.41 8.29
CA GLY A 251 7.55 0.66 9.70
C GLY A 251 6.42 1.38 10.43
N VAL A 252 5.67 2.27 9.75
CA VAL A 252 4.43 2.83 10.28
C VAL A 252 3.38 1.74 10.48
N GLY A 253 3.22 0.85 9.49
CA GLY A 253 2.32 -0.30 9.57
C GLY A 253 2.63 -1.18 10.78
N ASP A 254 3.89 -1.57 10.94
CA ASP A 254 4.37 -2.41 12.03
C ASP A 254 4.20 -1.74 13.40
N ALA A 255 4.49 -0.43 13.49
CA ALA A 255 4.31 0.32 14.73
C ALA A 255 2.84 0.38 15.17
N VAL A 256 1.92 0.64 14.23
CA VAL A 256 0.47 0.69 14.53
C VAL A 256 -0.06 -0.70 14.91
N THR A 257 0.32 -1.75 14.18
CA THR A 257 -0.12 -3.12 14.49
C THR A 257 0.44 -3.59 15.83
N GLU A 258 1.71 -3.29 16.14
CA GLU A 258 2.29 -3.64 17.43
C GLU A 258 1.65 -2.85 18.59
N ALA A 259 1.32 -1.57 18.39
CA ALA A 259 0.59 -0.80 19.38
C ALA A 259 -0.80 -1.39 19.67
N ALA A 260 -1.51 -1.80 18.61
CA ALA A 260 -2.80 -2.49 18.73
C ALA A 260 -2.68 -3.84 19.43
N ARG A 261 -1.63 -4.62 19.11
CA ARG A 261 -1.38 -5.92 19.75
C ARG A 261 -1.11 -5.80 21.25
N ARG A 262 -0.42 -4.75 21.71
CA ARG A 262 -0.23 -4.49 23.15
C ARG A 262 -1.57 -4.27 23.88
N ALA A 263 -2.58 -3.76 23.19
CA ALA A 263 -3.94 -3.60 23.70
C ALA A 263 -4.84 -4.83 23.49
N GLY A 264 -4.29 -5.97 23.04
CA GLY A 264 -5.06 -7.19 22.77
C GLY A 264 -5.85 -7.18 21.46
N LEU A 265 -5.51 -6.29 20.51
CA LEU A 265 -6.21 -6.17 19.22
C LEU A 265 -5.36 -6.78 18.10
N GLU A 266 -5.70 -8.00 17.65
CA GLU A 266 -4.86 -8.80 16.73
C GLU A 266 -5.06 -8.49 15.23
N ASP A 267 -6.21 -7.95 14.84
CA ASP A 267 -6.62 -7.74 13.44
C ASP A 267 -6.50 -6.27 12.98
N ARG A 268 -6.00 -5.40 13.86
CA ARG A 268 -5.89 -3.95 13.61
C ARG A 268 -4.59 -3.59 12.90
N THR A 269 -4.70 -2.74 11.88
CA THR A 269 -3.56 -2.27 11.06
C THR A 269 -3.71 -0.78 10.76
N ALA A 270 -2.64 -0.14 10.28
CA ALA A 270 -2.66 1.28 9.89
C ALA A 270 -3.77 1.64 8.87
N HIS A 271 -4.28 0.68 8.08
CA HIS A 271 -5.41 0.92 7.18
C HIS A 271 -6.72 1.23 7.92
N GLY A 272 -6.85 0.77 9.17
CA GLY A 272 -8.01 1.01 10.01
C GLY A 272 -8.14 2.44 10.51
N LEU A 273 -7.05 3.23 10.54
CA LEU A 273 -7.05 4.59 11.09
C LEU A 273 -7.98 5.52 10.29
N ARG A 274 -7.78 5.57 8.97
CA ARG A 274 -8.61 6.36 8.06
C ARG A 274 -10.07 5.90 8.04
N ALA A 275 -10.30 4.58 8.09
CA ALA A 275 -11.65 4.03 8.12
C ALA A 275 -12.38 4.32 9.44
N GLY A 276 -11.64 4.30 10.55
CA GLY A 276 -12.10 4.64 11.89
C GLY A 276 -12.60 6.07 11.97
N MET A 277 -11.79 7.05 11.58
CA MET A 277 -12.18 8.46 11.64
C MET A 277 -13.45 8.75 10.84
N ALA A 278 -13.57 8.19 9.63
CA ALA A 278 -14.77 8.35 8.81
C ALA A 278 -16.02 7.70 9.44
N THR A 279 -15.85 6.59 10.16
CA THR A 279 -16.95 5.88 10.84
C THR A 279 -17.40 6.62 12.08
N GLU A 280 -16.46 7.04 12.94
CA GLU A 280 -16.75 7.74 14.18
C GLU A 280 -17.32 9.15 13.93
N ALA A 281 -16.84 9.86 12.90
CA ALA A 281 -17.43 11.14 12.50
C ALA A 281 -18.89 11.01 12.04
N ARG A 282 -19.28 9.87 11.44
CA ARG A 282 -20.69 9.60 11.10
C ARG A 282 -21.51 9.30 12.34
N ARG A 283 -20.99 8.48 13.26
CA ARG A 283 -21.67 8.16 14.53
C ARG A 283 -21.95 9.42 15.34
N ALA A 284 -20.95 10.27 15.55
CA ALA A 284 -21.11 11.53 16.27
C ALA A 284 -22.14 12.49 15.62
N LYS A 285 -22.27 12.47 14.29
CA LYS A 285 -23.33 13.24 13.60
C LYS A 285 -24.73 12.66 13.78
N HIS A 286 -24.86 11.34 13.90
CA HIS A 286 -26.13 10.69 14.18
C HIS A 286 -26.55 10.87 15.65
N ASP A 287 -25.60 10.81 16.58
CA ASP A 287 -25.86 10.99 18.01
C ASP A 287 -26.17 12.44 18.39
N ALA A 288 -25.72 13.43 17.59
CA ALA A 288 -26.05 14.84 17.81
C ALA A 288 -27.47 15.26 17.36
N VAL A 289 -28.23 14.34 16.74
CA VAL A 289 -29.57 14.59 16.18
C VAL A 289 -30.66 13.79 16.92
N ALA A 290 -30.28 12.97 17.91
CA ALA A 290 -31.18 12.22 18.79
C ALA A 290 -31.27 12.89 20.17
#